data_AF-A0A6B9V607-F1
#
_entry.id   AF-A0A6B9V607-F1
#
_cell.length_a   1.000
_cell.length_b   1.000
_cell.length_c   1.000
_cell.angle_alpha   90.00
_cell.angle_beta   90.00
_cell.angle_gamma   90.00
#
_symmetry.space_group_name_H-M   'P 1'
#
loop_
_entity.id
_entity.type
_entity.pdbx_description
1 polymer ?
#
loop_
_entity_poly.entity_id
_entity_poly.type
_entity_poly.pdbx_seq_one_letter_code
_entity_poly.pdbx_strand_id
1 'polypeptide(L)'
;MQNFKKSLQDWNTSVFGDIFQRKKKILRRLNGISNRLTHGSNRFLENLQFYLCRDYKEVLVQEELLWFQKSRSKWLEFGDWNTKFFHGSTMVRRRKNKILTIQNDDGEWLT
;
A
#
# COMPACT_ATOMS: atom_id res chain seq x y z
N MET A 1 -16.37 3.10 -21.94
CA MET A 1 -15.38 3.37 -20.86
C MET A 1 -15.31 2.29 -19.76
N GLN A 2 -16.32 1.43 -19.55
CA GLN A 2 -16.29 0.39 -18.50
C GLN A 2 -15.19 -0.68 -18.68
N ASN A 3 -14.83 -1.05 -19.91
CA ASN A 3 -13.82 -2.07 -20.17
C ASN A 3 -12.40 -1.64 -19.73
N PHE A 4 -12.03 -0.37 -19.94
CA PHE A 4 -10.71 0.14 -19.56
C PHE A 4 -10.50 0.16 -18.03
N LYS A 5 -11.53 0.56 -17.29
CA LYS A 5 -11.51 0.55 -15.81
C LYS A 5 -11.33 -0.86 -15.26
N LYS A 6 -11.99 -1.86 -15.86
CA LYS A 6 -11.89 -3.26 -15.44
C LYS A 6 -10.50 -3.84 -15.77
N SER A 7 -9.99 -3.61 -16.97
CA SER A 7 -8.63 -4.00 -17.36
C SER A 7 -7.55 -3.39 -16.46
N LEU A 8 -7.71 -2.13 -16.04
CA LEU A 8 -6.81 -1.49 -15.09
C LEU A 8 -6.92 -2.09 -13.68
N GLN A 9 -8.13 -2.44 -13.23
CA GLN A 9 -8.30 -3.14 -11.95
C GLN A 9 -7.67 -4.53 -11.99
N ASP A 10 -7.87 -5.27 -13.07
CA ASP A 10 -7.31 -6.61 -13.24
C ASP A 10 -5.78 -6.56 -13.33
N TRP A 11 -5.22 -5.60 -14.08
CA TRP A 11 -3.77 -5.37 -14.15
C TRP A 11 -3.19 -4.93 -12.81
N ASN A 12 -3.85 -4.02 -12.09
CA ASN A 12 -3.44 -3.62 -10.75
C ASN A 12 -3.45 -4.82 -9.79
N THR A 13 -4.45 -5.70 -9.91
CA THR A 13 -4.56 -6.90 -9.07
C THR A 13 -3.57 -8.00 -9.48
N SER A 14 -3.25 -8.12 -10.77
CA SER A 14 -2.35 -9.17 -11.27
C SER A 14 -0.86 -8.78 -11.19
N VAL A 15 -0.53 -7.50 -11.34
CA VAL A 15 0.86 -7.01 -11.38
C VAL A 15 1.32 -6.50 -10.03
N PHE A 16 0.54 -5.66 -9.36
CA PHE A 16 0.88 -5.17 -8.02
C PHE A 16 0.27 -6.04 -6.92
N GLY A 17 -0.91 -6.60 -7.19
CA GLY A 17 -1.74 -7.19 -6.15
C GLY A 17 -2.11 -6.15 -5.09
N ASP A 18 -2.76 -6.62 -4.03
CA ASP A 18 -2.90 -5.80 -2.85
C ASP A 18 -1.58 -5.86 -2.06
N ILE A 19 -0.66 -4.92 -2.36
CA ILE A 19 0.62 -4.72 -1.66
C ILE A 19 0.40 -4.71 -0.14
N PHE A 20 -0.72 -4.17 0.34
CA PHE A 20 -1.08 -4.17 1.75
C PHE A 20 -1.41 -5.59 2.26
N GLN A 21 -2.05 -6.45 1.47
CA GLN A 21 -2.22 -7.86 1.82
C GLN A 21 -0.90 -8.62 1.80
N ARG A 22 -0.01 -8.36 0.84
CA ARG A 22 1.32 -8.98 0.80
C ARG A 22 2.11 -8.61 2.05
N LYS A 23 2.13 -7.33 2.42
CA LYS A 23 2.70 -6.81 3.68
C LYS A 23 2.13 -7.53 4.90
N LYS A 24 0.79 -7.61 4.99
CA LYS A 24 0.09 -8.26 6.12
C LYS A 24 0.41 -9.75 6.22
N LYS A 25 0.50 -10.46 5.09
CA LYS A 25 0.89 -11.88 5.05
C LYS A 25 2.31 -12.09 5.54
N ILE A 26 3.27 -11.27 5.08
CA ILE A 26 4.67 -11.34 5.51
C ILE A 26 4.80 -11.09 7.02
N LEU A 27 4.15 -10.04 7.54
CA LEU A 27 4.15 -9.73 8.98
C LEU A 27 3.57 -10.87 9.83
N ARG A 28 2.46 -11.50 9.39
CA ARG A 28 1.89 -12.66 10.09
C ARG A 28 2.89 -13.83 10.14
N ARG A 29 3.60 -14.10 9.05
CA ARG A 29 4.61 -15.17 9.00
C ARG A 29 5.82 -14.84 9.89
N LEU A 30 6.32 -13.61 9.84
CA LEU A 30 7.43 -13.16 10.69
C LEU A 30 7.08 -13.28 12.18
N ASN A 31 5.88 -12.84 12.59
CA ASN A 31 5.41 -13.00 13.97
C ASN A 31 5.33 -14.47 14.39
N GLY A 32 4.79 -15.33 13.52
CA GLY A 32 4.72 -16.76 13.79
C GLY A 32 6.10 -17.42 13.92
N ILE A 33 7.08 -16.99 13.13
CA ILE A 33 8.47 -17.47 13.20
C ILE A 33 9.15 -16.98 14.48
N SER A 34 9.02 -15.69 14.80
CA SER A 34 9.56 -15.12 16.04
C SER A 34 9.03 -15.86 17.27
N ASN A 35 7.72 -16.13 17.31
CA ASN A 35 7.10 -16.87 18.41
C ASN A 35 7.50 -18.35 18.48
N ARG A 36 8.01 -18.94 17.39
CA ARG A 36 8.58 -20.30 17.44
C ARG A 36 10.05 -20.28 17.87
N LEU A 37 10.82 -19.29 17.41
CA LEU A 37 12.22 -19.12 17.76
C LEU A 37 12.42 -18.76 19.24
N THR A 38 11.42 -18.16 19.90
CA THR A 38 11.42 -17.96 21.37
C THR A 38 11.42 -19.26 22.17
N HIS A 39 11.00 -20.37 21.57
CA HIS A 39 10.92 -21.68 22.23
C HIS A 39 12.05 -22.65 21.81
N GLY A 40 13.00 -22.19 20.99
CA GLY A 40 14.15 -22.97 20.54
C GLY A 40 14.70 -22.49 19.20
N SER A 41 16.02 -22.60 19.01
CA SER A 41 16.64 -22.22 17.73
C SER A 41 16.30 -23.23 16.64
N ASN A 42 16.08 -22.73 15.43
CA ASN A 42 15.83 -23.56 14.26
C ASN A 42 16.39 -22.85 13.03
N ARG A 43 17.50 -23.39 12.51
CA ARG A 43 18.25 -22.81 11.39
C ARG A 43 17.39 -22.61 10.13
N PHE A 44 16.41 -23.49 9.89
CA PHE A 44 15.48 -23.32 8.77
C PHE A 44 14.56 -22.11 8.98
N LEU A 45 14.05 -21.93 10.20
CA LEU A 45 13.20 -20.79 10.54
C LEU A 45 13.99 -19.46 10.54
N GLU A 46 15.25 -19.47 10.96
CA GLU A 46 16.16 -18.31 10.89
C GLU A 46 16.41 -17.89 9.43
N ASN A 47 16.73 -18.85 8.56
CA ASN A 47 16.89 -18.59 7.13
C ASN A 47 15.59 -18.06 6.51
N LEU A 48 14.45 -18.66 6.85
CA LEU A 48 13.14 -18.20 6.37
C LEU A 48 12.81 -16.78 6.87
N GLN A 49 13.17 -16.46 8.12
CA GLN A 49 13.02 -15.11 8.68
C GLN A 49 13.86 -14.09 7.88
N PHE A 50 15.10 -14.44 7.54
CA PHE A 50 15.96 -13.58 6.71
C PHE A 50 15.34 -13.26 5.36
N TYR A 51 14.84 -14.27 4.63
CA TYR A 51 14.17 -14.06 3.34
C TYR A 51 12.90 -13.23 3.48
N LEU A 52 12.07 -13.51 4.49
CA LEU A 52 10.83 -12.74 4.73
C LEU A 52 11.12 -11.28 5.12
N CYS A 53 12.20 -11.01 5.85
CA CYS A 53 12.65 -9.64 6.12
C CYS A 53 13.09 -8.93 4.84
N ARG A 54 13.76 -9.62 3.91
CA ARG A 54 14.12 -9.06 2.60
C ARG A 54 12.87 -8.70 1.79
N ASP A 55 11.93 -9.64 1.69
CA ASP A 55 10.67 -9.42 0.98
C ASP A 55 9.84 -8.30 1.62
N TYR A 56 9.87 -8.18 2.95
CA TYR A 56 9.20 -7.09 3.65
C TYR A 56 9.77 -5.73 3.26
N LYS A 57 11.10 -5.60 3.18
CA LYS A 57 11.76 -4.36 2.75
C LYS A 57 11.36 -3.97 1.32
N GLU A 58 11.33 -4.93 0.40
CA GLU A 58 10.88 -4.69 -0.98
C GLU A 58 9.44 -4.17 -1.03
N VAL A 59 8.55 -4.78 -0.24
CA VAL A 59 7.15 -4.36 -0.13
C VAL A 59 7.02 -2.95 0.45
N LEU A 60 7.88 -2.54 1.39
CA LEU A 60 7.88 -1.18 1.92
C LEU A 60 8.29 -0.15 0.85
N VAL A 61 9.32 -0.44 0.06
CA VAL A 61 9.74 0.43 -1.06
C VAL A 61 8.61 0.58 -2.08
N GLN A 62 7.92 -0.51 -2.41
CA GLN A 62 6.76 -0.48 -3.31
C GLN A 62 5.61 0.35 -2.74
N GLU A 63 5.32 0.22 -1.44
CA GLU A 63 4.30 1.00 -0.75
C GLU A 63 4.66 2.50 -0.74
N GLU A 64 5.92 2.84 -0.49
CA GLU A 64 6.43 4.21 -0.54
C GLU A 64 6.27 4.83 -1.93
N LEU A 65 6.70 4.12 -2.98
CA LEU A 65 6.52 4.55 -4.37
C LEU A 65 5.05 4.73 -4.72
N LEU A 66 4.17 3.85 -4.24
CA LEU A 66 2.72 3.97 -4.44
C LEU A 66 2.18 5.25 -3.80
N TRP A 67 2.55 5.55 -2.56
CA TRP A 67 2.12 6.77 -1.87
C TRP A 67 2.71 8.02 -2.51
N PHE A 68 3.96 7.95 -2.96
CA PHE A 68 4.61 9.01 -3.73
C PHE A 68 3.80 9.34 -4.99
N GLN A 69 3.54 8.36 -5.85
CA GLN A 69 2.77 8.53 -7.08
C GLN A 69 1.37 9.11 -6.80
N LYS A 70 0.69 8.62 -5.74
CA LYS A 70 -0.65 9.10 -5.35
C LYS A 70 -0.66 10.51 -4.80
N SER A 71 0.39 10.93 -4.08
CA SER A 71 0.48 12.26 -3.48
C SER A 71 0.61 13.37 -4.53
N ARG A 72 1.15 13.05 -5.73
CA ARG A 72 1.57 14.01 -6.77
C ARG A 72 2.50 15.12 -6.25
N SER A 73 3.24 14.85 -5.16
CA SER A 73 4.23 15.79 -4.61
C SER A 73 5.54 15.72 -5.40
N LYS A 74 6.15 16.88 -5.65
CA LYS A 74 7.50 16.98 -6.24
C LYS A 74 8.51 16.41 -5.25
N TRP A 75 9.09 15.27 -5.61
CA TRP A 75 10.07 14.49 -4.81
C TRP A 75 11.27 15.30 -4.31
N LEU A 76 11.66 16.35 -5.03
CA LEU A 76 12.99 16.95 -4.87
C LEU A 76 13.23 17.71 -3.55
N GLU A 77 12.21 18.06 -2.78
CA GLU A 77 12.40 19.02 -1.67
C GLU A 77 12.50 18.36 -0.28
N PHE A 78 12.05 17.11 -0.08
CA PHE A 78 11.86 16.60 1.28
C PHE A 78 12.54 15.28 1.68
N GLY A 79 13.25 14.60 0.78
CA GLY A 79 14.05 13.42 1.16
C GLY A 79 13.25 12.25 1.75
N ASP A 80 13.94 11.13 1.96
CA ASP A 80 13.39 9.76 2.00
C ASP A 80 12.62 9.35 3.27
N TRP A 81 12.15 10.30 4.09
CA TRP A 81 11.89 10.02 5.52
C TRP A 81 10.46 10.27 6.01
N ASN A 82 9.46 10.26 5.13
CA ASN A 82 8.11 10.59 5.61
C ASN A 82 6.94 9.87 4.92
N THR A 83 6.97 8.54 4.92
CA THR A 83 5.80 7.69 4.56
C THR A 83 4.53 8.09 5.31
N LYS A 84 4.61 8.53 6.58
CA LYS A 84 3.46 9.07 7.34
C LYS A 84 2.90 10.35 6.72
N PHE A 85 3.76 11.30 6.34
CA PHE A 85 3.34 12.53 5.68
C PHE A 85 2.69 12.26 4.32
N PHE A 86 3.30 11.41 3.49
CA PHE A 86 2.73 11.06 2.18
C PHE A 86 1.41 10.27 2.29
N HIS A 87 1.31 9.37 3.28
CA HIS A 87 0.06 8.67 3.58
C HIS A 87 -1.03 9.66 4.04
N GLY A 88 -0.68 10.58 4.95
CA GLY A 88 -1.58 11.64 5.42
C GLY A 88 -2.05 12.56 4.30
N SER A 89 -1.13 13.07 3.48
CA SER A 89 -1.44 13.95 2.34
C SER A 89 -2.31 13.25 1.30
N THR A 90 -2.04 11.97 1.01
CA THR A 90 -2.88 11.18 0.10
C THR A 90 -4.27 10.95 0.67
N MET A 91 -4.41 10.70 1.98
CA MET A 91 -5.72 10.57 2.62
C MET A 91 -6.51 11.88 2.60
N VAL A 92 -5.87 13.02 2.85
CA VAL A 92 -6.49 14.35 2.72
C VAL A 92 -6.94 14.60 1.29
N ARG A 93 -6.09 14.32 0.30
CA ARG A 93 -6.43 14.47 -1.12
C ARG A 93 -7.56 13.54 -1.55
N ARG A 94 -7.57 12.29 -1.07
CA ARG A 94 -8.66 11.33 -1.31
C ARG A 94 -9.98 11.82 -0.71
N ARG A 95 -9.96 12.44 0.47
CA ARG A 95 -11.14 13.08 1.06
C ARG A 95 -11.61 14.27 0.23
N LYS A 96 -10.70 15.15 -0.20
CA LYS A 96 -11.03 16.32 -1.04
C LYS A 96 -11.60 15.93 -2.41
N ASN A 97 -11.06 14.89 -3.03
CA ASN A 97 -11.49 14.41 -4.35
C ASN A 97 -12.68 13.43 -4.28
N LYS A 98 -13.21 13.17 -3.08
CA LYS A 98 -14.44 12.37 -2.95
C LYS A 98 -15.60 13.24 -3.36
N ILE A 99 -16.17 12.98 -4.54
CA ILE A 99 -17.44 13.55 -4.96
C ILE A 99 -18.52 12.99 -4.03
N LEU A 100 -19.09 13.85 -3.19
CA LEU A 100 -20.10 13.48 -2.19
C LEU A 100 -21.52 13.60 -2.77
N THR A 101 -21.74 14.57 -3.64
CA THR A 101 -23.01 14.83 -4.32
C THR A 101 -22.71 15.45 -5.68
N ILE A 102 -23.58 15.22 -6.65
CA ILE A 102 -23.49 15.83 -7.99
C ILE A 102 -24.72 16.73 -8.13
N GLN A 103 -24.51 17.99 -8.51
CA GLN A 103 -25.61 18.92 -8.76
C GLN A 103 -25.93 18.93 -10.27
N ASN A 104 -27.20 18.77 -10.61
CA ASN A 104 -27.70 18.89 -11.97
C ASN A 104 -27.85 20.36 -12.38
N ASP A 105 -28.01 20.61 -13.68
CA ASP A 105 -28.19 21.95 -14.24
C ASP A 105 -29.46 22.67 -13.72
N ASP A 106 -30.44 21.91 -13.23
CA ASP A 106 -31.66 22.41 -12.58
C ASP A 106 -31.47 22.76 -11.09
N GLY A 107 -30.26 22.65 -10.56
CA GLY A 107 -29.92 22.99 -9.17
C GLY A 107 -30.20 21.89 -8.13
N GLU A 108 -30.72 20.74 -8.55
CA GLU A 108 -31.00 19.60 -7.67
C GLU A 108 -29.75 18.77 -7.38
N TRP A 109 -29.56 18.40 -6.10
CA TRP A 109 -28.44 17.58 -5.64
C TRP A 109 -28.81 16.08 -5.73
N LEU A 110 -28.18 15.37 -6.65
CA LEU A 110 -28.20 13.91 -6.69
C LEU A 110 -27.25 13.36 -5.62
N THR A 111 -27.81 12.54 -4.72
CA THR A 111 -27.07 11.84 -3.66
C THR A 111 -26.57 10.49 -4.15
#